data_AF-A0A4U9HDQ5-F1
#
_entry.id   AF-A0A4U9HDQ5-F1
#
_cell.length_a   1.000
_cell.length_b   1.000
_cell.length_c   1.000
_cell.angle_alpha   90.00
_cell.angle_beta   90.00
_cell.angle_gamma   90.00
#
_symmetry.space_group_name_H-M   'P 1'
#
loop_
_entity.id
_entity.type
_entity.pdbx_description
1 polymer ?
#
loop_
_entity_poly.entity_id
_entity_poly.type
_entity_poly.pdbx_seq_one_letter_code
_entity_poly.pdbx_strand_id
1 'polypeptide(L)'
;MSILATHIAEAKSMSGLYINSLPIVMAYFVITWYAIKSLSENLSDRAKTISMVLLVGYMGWYSAASWLKKRKDLEVYYPLSSRILTYTPFYIGSEFIIAHRDNALAEKISKQNVHYPALQYQRTGIENYVVIVGESARRSNMQLYGFNQNTTPVESSFKKNALIFRNAIAPASATVLAVPMILSQADPDNFTVDKLADNVVSIARKARLLHGMDQCARELRKE
;
A
#
# COMPACT_ATOMS: atom_id res chain seq x y z
N MET A 1 0.66 0.14 5.83
CA MET A 1 -0.22 -0.35 6.91
C MET A 1 -1.59 0.27 6.74
N SER A 2 -2.65 -0.51 6.92
CA SER A 2 -4.02 -0.01 6.82
C SER A 2 -4.31 0.96 7.96
N ILE A 3 -4.92 2.11 7.66
CA ILE A 3 -5.34 3.10 8.68
C ILE A 3 -6.26 2.47 9.74
N LEU A 4 -6.97 1.39 9.37
CA LEU A 4 -7.89 0.66 10.22
C LEU A 4 -7.20 -0.32 11.20
N ALA A 5 -5.94 -0.67 10.94
CA ALA A 5 -5.19 -1.68 11.72
C ALA A 5 -4.02 -1.07 12.51
N THR A 6 -3.86 0.26 12.48
CA THR A 6 -2.73 0.96 13.11
C THR A 6 -2.87 0.95 14.63
N HIS A 7 -1.78 0.69 15.35
CA HIS A 7 -1.78 0.68 16.81
C HIS A 7 -1.81 2.10 17.38
N ILE A 8 -2.46 2.30 18.54
CA ILE A 8 -2.59 3.62 19.19
C ILE A 8 -1.22 4.26 19.44
N ALA A 9 -0.21 3.46 19.81
CA ALA A 9 1.16 3.95 20.02
C ALA A 9 1.78 4.55 18.75
N GLU A 10 1.59 3.90 17.60
CA GLU A 10 2.07 4.38 16.30
C GLU A 10 1.32 5.64 15.88
N ALA A 11 -0.01 5.64 16.04
CA ALA A 11 -0.85 6.81 15.78
C ALA A 11 -0.43 8.02 16.63
N LYS A 12 -0.14 7.80 17.92
CA LYS A 12 0.35 8.84 18.83
C LYS A 12 1.72 9.37 18.37
N SER A 13 2.65 8.47 18.05
CA SER A 13 3.97 8.85 17.54
C SER A 13 3.87 9.72 16.29
N MET A 14 3.02 9.32 15.34
CA MET A 14 2.80 10.09 14.11
C MET A 14 2.10 11.43 14.36
N SER A 15 1.14 11.49 15.29
CA SER A 15 0.44 12.74 15.62
C SER A 15 1.39 13.81 16.18
N GLY A 16 2.45 13.40 16.88
CA GLY A 16 3.47 14.30 17.40
C GLY A 16 4.21 15.09 16.30
N LEU A 17 4.36 14.52 15.11
CA LEU A 17 5.01 15.18 13.97
C LEU A 17 4.22 16.38 13.45
N TYR A 18 2.89 16.36 13.63
CA TYR A 18 1.97 17.38 13.10
C TYR A 18 1.51 18.39 14.15
N ILE A 19 1.96 18.27 15.40
CA ILE A 19 1.51 19.17 16.47
C ILE A 19 1.89 20.63 16.18
N ASN A 20 3.06 20.83 15.55
CA ASN A 20 3.58 22.14 15.18
C ASN A 20 2.83 22.77 14.00
N SER A 21 2.13 21.98 13.17
CA SER A 21 1.33 22.49 12.06
C SER A 21 -0.10 22.84 12.47
N LEU A 22 -0.56 22.45 13.67
CA LEU A 22 -1.92 22.75 14.15
C LEU A 22 -2.28 24.24 14.11
N PRO A 23 -1.43 25.19 14.53
CA PRO A 23 -1.77 26.61 14.45
C PRO A 23 -1.99 27.08 13.00
N ILE A 24 -1.20 26.57 12.06
CA ILE A 24 -1.31 26.88 10.63
C ILE A 24 -2.63 26.32 10.08
N VAL A 25 -2.98 25.08 10.43
CA VAL A 25 -4.25 24.46 10.05
C VAL A 25 -5.45 25.24 10.60
N MET A 26 -5.39 25.66 11.87
CA MET A 26 -6.46 26.46 12.48
C MET A 26 -6.57 27.84 11.82
N ALA A 27 -5.46 28.52 11.55
CA ALA A 27 -5.46 29.80 10.85
C ALA A 27 -6.06 29.66 9.43
N TYR A 28 -5.66 28.62 8.70
CA TYR A 28 -6.22 28.32 7.38
C TYR A 28 -7.73 28.07 7.44
N PHE A 29 -8.20 27.32 8.44
CA PHE A 29 -9.63 27.09 8.66
C PHE A 29 -10.38 28.40 8.93
N VAL A 30 -9.87 29.26 9.81
CA VAL A 30 -10.52 30.55 10.14
C VAL A 30 -10.55 31.48 8.92
N ILE A 31 -9.45 31.59 8.18
CA ILE A 31 -9.36 32.42 6.97
C ILE A 31 -10.34 31.93 5.90
N THR A 32 -10.37 30.62 5.64
CA THR A 32 -11.28 30.05 4.63
C THR A 32 -12.74 30.18 5.06
N TRP A 33 -13.06 29.94 6.33
CA TRP A 33 -14.39 30.18 6.88
C TRP A 33 -14.84 31.64 6.71
N TYR A 34 -13.97 32.59 7.08
CA TYR A 34 -14.28 34.02 6.96
C TYR A 34 -14.45 34.43 5.50
N ALA A 35 -13.59 33.95 4.59
CA ALA A 35 -13.69 34.22 3.17
C ALA A 35 -15.01 33.68 2.59
N ILE A 36 -15.42 32.45 2.94
CA ILE A 36 -16.69 31.86 2.51
C ILE A 36 -17.87 32.68 3.02
N LYS A 37 -17.86 33.05 4.31
CA LYS A 37 -18.92 33.87 4.92
C LYS A 37 -19.04 35.22 4.22
N SER A 38 -17.94 35.96 4.11
CA SER A 38 -17.91 37.28 3.47
C SER A 38 -18.35 37.21 2.01
N LEU A 39 -17.94 36.17 1.26
CA LEU A 39 -18.33 36.01 -0.13
C LEU A 39 -19.82 35.66 -0.26
N SER A 40 -20.36 34.83 0.63
CA SER A 40 -21.78 34.46 0.64
C SER A 40 -22.70 35.65 0.95
N GLU A 41 -22.30 36.55 1.83
CA GLU A 41 -23.08 37.75 2.19
C GLU A 41 -23.11 38.79 1.07
N ASN A 42 -22.06 38.88 0.25
CA ASN A 42 -21.93 39.89 -0.82
C ASN A 42 -22.38 39.39 -2.21
N LEU A 43 -22.66 38.09 -2.38
CA LEU A 43 -23.09 37.52 -3.65
C LEU A 43 -24.63 37.49 -3.79
N SER A 44 -25.12 37.86 -4.96
CA SER A 44 -26.52 37.69 -5.36
C SER A 44 -26.92 36.21 -5.36
N ASP A 45 -28.17 35.92 -4.98
CA ASP A 45 -28.72 34.55 -4.98
C ASP A 45 -28.61 33.87 -6.35
N ARG A 46 -28.75 34.61 -7.45
CA ARG A 46 -28.56 34.07 -8.81
C ARG A 46 -27.14 33.53 -9.03
N ALA A 47 -26.12 34.25 -8.54
CA ALA A 47 -24.73 33.83 -8.66
C ALA A 47 -24.43 32.59 -7.80
N LYS A 48 -25.07 32.47 -6.64
CA LYS A 48 -25.00 31.27 -5.79
C LYS A 48 -25.62 30.06 -6.51
N THR A 49 -26.80 30.22 -7.10
CA THR A 49 -27.46 29.15 -7.88
C THR A 49 -26.60 28.73 -9.07
N ILE A 50 -26.05 29.67 -9.84
CA ILE A 50 -25.16 29.37 -10.97
C ILE A 50 -23.93 28.59 -10.48
N SER A 51 -23.30 29.03 -9.40
CA SER A 51 -22.13 28.36 -8.82
C SER A 51 -22.46 26.92 -8.38
N MET A 52 -23.63 26.71 -7.78
CA MET A 52 -24.11 25.38 -7.38
C MET A 52 -24.36 24.48 -8.60
N VAL A 53 -24.99 25.02 -9.65
CA VAL A 53 -25.24 24.29 -10.91
C VAL A 53 -23.92 23.92 -11.58
N LEU A 54 -22.95 24.83 -11.63
CA LEU A 54 -21.62 24.56 -12.18
C LEU A 54 -20.88 23.49 -11.38
N LEU A 55 -20.95 23.52 -10.04
CA LEU A 55 -20.36 22.50 -9.18
C LEU A 55 -20.98 21.12 -9.42
N VAL A 56 -22.32 21.04 -9.47
CA VAL A 56 -23.05 19.79 -9.76
C VAL A 56 -22.72 19.28 -11.17
N GLY A 57 -22.66 20.18 -12.16
CA GLY A 57 -22.25 19.86 -13.52
C GLY A 57 -20.82 19.32 -13.60
N TYR A 58 -19.88 19.94 -12.90
CA TYR A 58 -18.49 19.48 -12.82
C TYR A 58 -18.39 18.11 -12.14
N MET A 59 -19.06 17.91 -11.00
CA MET A 59 -19.08 16.62 -10.29
C MET A 59 -19.71 15.51 -11.14
N GLY A 60 -20.79 15.81 -11.87
CA GLY A 60 -21.44 14.89 -12.79
C GLY A 60 -20.54 14.50 -13.96
N TRP A 61 -19.93 15.50 -14.62
CA TRP A 61 -18.95 15.29 -15.69
C TRP A 61 -17.77 14.44 -15.22
N TYR A 62 -17.19 14.80 -14.07
CA TYR A 62 -16.03 14.10 -13.51
C TYR A 62 -16.34 12.64 -13.16
N SER A 63 -17.51 12.39 -12.58
CA SER A 63 -17.98 11.03 -12.27
C SER A 63 -18.19 10.20 -13.54
N ALA A 64 -18.76 10.79 -14.59
CA ALA A 64 -18.93 10.13 -15.88
C ALA A 64 -17.58 9.82 -16.55
N ALA A 65 -16.62 10.76 -16.50
CA ALA A 65 -15.27 10.57 -17.02
C ALA A 65 -14.53 9.45 -16.27
N SER A 66 -14.62 9.42 -14.93
CA SER A 66 -14.04 8.37 -14.09
C SER A 66 -14.65 6.99 -14.37
N TRP A 67 -15.96 6.94 -14.62
CA TRP A 67 -16.66 5.72 -15.00
C TRP A 67 -16.24 5.20 -16.38
N LEU A 68 -16.07 6.09 -17.36
CA LEU A 68 -15.55 5.73 -18.69
C LEU A 68 -14.10 5.22 -18.61
N LYS A 69 -13.26 5.84 -17.79
CA LYS A 69 -11.87 5.42 -17.59
C LYS A 69 -11.78 4.02 -16.96
N LYS A 70 -12.67 3.70 -16.01
CA LYS A 70 -12.78 2.35 -15.42
C LYS A 70 -13.02 1.25 -16.46
N ARG A 71 -13.73 1.53 -17.56
CA ARG A 71 -13.96 0.52 -18.61
C ARG A 71 -12.71 0.21 -19.45
N LYS A 72 -11.72 1.12 -19.47
CA LYS A 72 -10.49 0.98 -20.25
C LYS A 72 -9.31 0.46 -19.43
N ASP A 73 -9.28 0.77 -18.14
CA ASP A 73 -8.26 0.25 -17.22
C ASP A 73 -8.59 -1.22 -16.89
N LEU A 74 -7.74 -2.17 -17.32
CA LEU A 74 -7.88 -3.59 -17.01
C LEU A 74 -7.38 -3.95 -15.58
N GLU A 75 -6.65 -3.04 -14.93
CA GLU A 75 -6.00 -3.25 -13.62
C GLU A 75 -6.66 -2.45 -12.48
N VAL A 76 -7.96 -2.60 -12.26
CA VAL A 76 -8.66 -1.73 -11.29
C VAL A 76 -8.56 -2.27 -9.87
N TYR A 77 -7.38 -2.14 -9.26
CA TYR A 77 -7.16 -2.31 -7.82
C TYR A 77 -8.07 -1.36 -7.00
N TYR A 78 -8.31 -0.14 -7.50
CA TYR A 78 -9.06 0.91 -6.82
C TYR A 78 -10.54 1.01 -7.27
N PRO A 79 -11.54 0.85 -6.38
CA PRO A 79 -12.94 0.97 -6.76
C PRO A 79 -13.30 2.35 -7.30
N LEU A 80 -14.38 2.42 -8.09
CA LEU A 80 -14.90 3.68 -8.64
C LEU A 80 -15.18 4.72 -7.54
N SER A 81 -15.72 4.29 -6.41
CA SER A 81 -16.01 5.17 -5.27
C SER A 81 -14.75 5.86 -4.73
N SER A 82 -13.65 5.12 -4.57
CA SER A 82 -12.37 5.69 -4.17
C SER A 82 -11.86 6.68 -5.22
N ARG A 83 -11.88 6.31 -6.51
CA ARG A 83 -11.44 7.18 -7.62
C ARG A 83 -12.19 8.50 -7.67
N ILE A 84 -13.50 8.48 -7.48
CA ILE A 84 -14.32 9.71 -7.44
C ILE A 84 -13.92 10.55 -6.23
N LEU A 85 -13.87 9.95 -5.04
CA LEU A 85 -13.60 10.66 -3.80
C LEU A 85 -12.22 11.32 -3.78
N THR A 86 -11.19 10.68 -4.36
CA THR A 86 -9.80 11.17 -4.37
C THR A 86 -9.64 12.60 -4.92
N TYR A 87 -10.54 13.04 -5.81
CA TYR A 87 -10.50 14.38 -6.41
C TYR A 87 -11.55 15.34 -5.84
N THR A 88 -12.11 15.00 -4.69
CA THR A 88 -13.10 15.82 -3.98
C THR A 88 -12.57 16.20 -2.59
N PRO A 89 -13.19 17.17 -1.90
CA PRO A 89 -12.89 17.45 -0.50
C PRO A 89 -13.06 16.23 0.43
N PHE A 90 -13.74 15.17 -0.03
CA PHE A 90 -13.94 13.92 0.69
C PHE A 90 -12.88 12.86 0.36
N TYR A 91 -11.72 13.24 -0.18
CA TYR A 91 -10.64 12.31 -0.54
C TYR A 91 -10.20 11.41 0.60
N ILE A 92 -10.26 11.88 1.85
CA ILE A 92 -9.94 11.05 3.03
C ILE A 92 -10.82 9.79 3.08
N GLY A 93 -12.08 9.88 2.66
CA GLY A 93 -12.98 8.73 2.57
C GLY A 93 -12.52 7.68 1.56
N SER A 94 -11.76 8.06 0.52
CA SER A 94 -11.23 7.11 -0.46
C SER A 94 -10.19 6.18 0.18
N GLU A 95 -9.34 6.70 1.07
CA GLU A 95 -8.33 5.95 1.81
C GLU A 95 -8.96 4.91 2.74
N PHE A 96 -10.06 5.25 3.43
CA PHE A 96 -10.79 4.29 4.25
C PHE A 96 -11.42 3.17 3.43
N ILE A 97 -11.95 3.48 2.25
CA ILE A 97 -12.51 2.48 1.33
C ILE A 97 -11.42 1.51 0.85
N ILE A 98 -10.24 2.04 0.49
CA ILE A 98 -9.07 1.24 0.08
C ILE A 98 -8.63 0.36 1.24
N ALA A 99 -8.40 0.95 2.41
CA ALA A 99 -7.98 0.26 3.63
C ALA A 99 -8.93 -0.89 4.03
N HIS A 100 -10.24 -0.68 3.90
CA HIS A 100 -11.23 -1.71 4.17
C HIS A 100 -11.16 -2.85 3.15
N ARG A 101 -10.99 -2.55 1.86
CA ARG A 101 -10.86 -3.56 0.80
C ARG A 101 -9.58 -4.37 0.93
N ASP A 102 -8.46 -3.73 1.25
CA ASP A 102 -7.17 -4.38 1.47
C ASP A 102 -7.27 -5.37 2.64
N ASN A 103 -7.89 -4.96 3.75
CA ASN A 103 -8.13 -5.83 4.90
C ASN A 103 -9.06 -7.00 4.54
N ALA A 104 -10.14 -6.74 3.81
CA ALA A 104 -11.06 -7.80 3.37
C ALA A 104 -10.39 -8.78 2.38
N LEU A 105 -9.49 -8.30 1.52
CA LEU A 105 -8.68 -9.13 0.64
C LEU A 105 -7.70 -10.00 1.44
N ALA A 106 -6.98 -9.41 2.38
CA ALA A 106 -6.06 -10.13 3.27
C ALA A 106 -6.77 -11.22 4.07
N GLU A 107 -7.99 -10.94 4.58
CA GLU A 107 -8.81 -11.92 5.29
C GLU A 107 -9.22 -13.08 4.39
N LYS A 108 -9.65 -12.80 3.14
CA LYS A 108 -9.99 -13.84 2.16
C LYS A 108 -8.80 -14.72 1.82
N ILE A 109 -7.63 -14.12 1.59
CA ILE A 109 -6.37 -14.85 1.33
C ILE A 109 -6.03 -15.76 2.53
N SER A 110 -6.14 -15.24 3.75
CA SER A 110 -5.82 -16.02 4.96
C SER A 110 -6.78 -17.18 5.22
N LYS A 111 -8.04 -17.08 4.79
CA LYS A 111 -9.06 -18.13 4.97
C LYS A 111 -9.06 -19.17 3.85
N GLN A 112 -8.40 -18.88 2.73
CA GLN A 112 -8.33 -19.79 1.59
C GLN A 112 -7.50 -21.04 1.96
N ASN A 113 -8.10 -22.22 1.79
CA ASN A 113 -7.42 -23.48 2.04
C ASN A 113 -6.72 -23.96 0.75
N VAL A 114 -5.42 -23.73 0.66
CA VAL A 114 -4.62 -24.18 -0.48
C VAL A 114 -4.28 -25.66 -0.34
N HIS A 115 -4.62 -26.44 -1.36
CA HIS A 115 -4.32 -27.86 -1.40
C HIS A 115 -2.99 -28.11 -2.11
N TYR A 116 -2.07 -28.78 -1.42
CA TYR A 116 -0.77 -29.16 -1.96
C TYR A 116 -0.68 -30.70 -2.10
N PRO A 117 -1.22 -31.28 -3.18
CA PRO A 117 -1.34 -32.73 -3.31
C PRO A 117 0.01 -33.45 -3.41
N ALA A 118 1.04 -32.76 -3.92
CA ALA A 118 2.37 -33.30 -4.14
C ALA A 118 3.44 -32.70 -3.19
N LEU A 119 3.04 -32.17 -2.04
CA LEU A 119 4.00 -31.62 -1.08
C LEU A 119 4.85 -32.74 -0.47
N GLN A 120 6.13 -32.77 -0.82
CA GLN A 120 7.10 -33.72 -0.28
C GLN A 120 8.08 -33.00 0.64
N TYR A 121 8.50 -33.70 1.69
CA TYR A 121 9.45 -33.20 2.67
C TYR A 121 10.76 -33.96 2.54
N GLN A 122 11.86 -33.23 2.31
CA GLN A 122 13.19 -33.77 2.36
C GLN A 122 14.02 -32.96 3.35
N ARG A 123 14.68 -33.67 4.29
CA ARG A 123 15.59 -33.03 5.23
C ARG A 123 16.86 -32.63 4.47
N THR A 124 17.09 -31.33 4.36
CA THR A 124 18.26 -30.74 3.68
C THR A 124 19.43 -30.49 4.65
N GLY A 125 19.19 -30.60 5.96
CA GLY A 125 20.13 -30.16 7.01
C GLY A 125 20.10 -28.65 7.27
N ILE A 126 19.24 -27.90 6.56
CA ILE A 126 19.02 -26.48 6.79
C ILE A 126 17.83 -26.33 7.74
N GLU A 127 18.07 -25.71 8.90
CA GLU A 127 17.05 -25.52 9.93
C GLU A 127 16.31 -24.19 9.78
N ASN A 128 17.04 -23.13 9.39
CA ASN A 128 16.53 -21.76 9.40
C ASN A 128 16.53 -21.15 8.00
N TYR A 129 15.37 -20.64 7.59
CA TYR A 129 15.18 -19.88 6.37
C TYR A 129 14.79 -18.44 6.73
N VAL A 130 15.60 -17.48 6.30
CA VAL A 130 15.35 -16.06 6.54
C VAL A 130 15.00 -15.39 5.21
N VAL A 131 13.82 -14.79 5.14
CA VAL A 131 13.37 -13.99 3.99
C VAL A 131 13.36 -12.53 4.40
N ILE A 132 14.17 -11.72 3.72
CA ILE A 132 14.26 -10.28 3.94
C ILE A 132 13.50 -9.58 2.82
N VAL A 133 12.41 -8.88 3.17
CA VAL A 133 11.65 -8.04 2.24
C VAL A 133 12.15 -6.61 2.39
N GLY A 134 12.93 -6.15 1.41
CA GLY A 134 13.39 -4.77 1.36
C GLY A 134 12.26 -3.79 0.99
N GLU A 135 12.48 -2.51 1.24
CA GLU A 135 11.54 -1.42 0.91
C GLU A 135 12.25 -0.40 0.00
N SER A 136 11.61 -0.05 -1.11
CA SER A 136 12.01 1.03 -2.04
C SER A 136 13.45 1.03 -2.58
N ALA A 137 14.26 0.00 -2.33
CA ALA A 137 15.64 -0.10 -2.79
C ALA A 137 15.73 -0.29 -4.32
N ARG A 138 16.67 0.41 -4.97
CA ARG A 138 16.86 0.37 -6.42
C ARG A 138 18.28 -0.07 -6.78
N ARG A 139 18.39 -1.02 -7.72
CA ARG A 139 19.67 -1.55 -8.22
C ARG A 139 20.65 -0.45 -8.67
N SER A 140 20.15 0.60 -9.32
CA SER A 140 20.95 1.71 -9.84
C SER A 140 21.72 2.50 -8.78
N ASN A 141 21.29 2.42 -7.51
CA ASN A 141 21.84 3.20 -6.40
C ASN A 141 22.64 2.32 -5.42
N MET A 142 22.98 1.09 -5.82
CA MET A 142 23.68 0.12 -4.99
C MET A 142 25.09 -0.13 -5.52
N GLN A 143 26.11 0.09 -4.68
CA GLN A 143 27.51 -0.15 -5.04
C GLN A 143 27.74 -1.59 -5.50
N LEU A 144 27.04 -2.54 -4.89
CA LEU A 144 27.06 -3.97 -5.25
C LEU A 144 26.86 -4.22 -6.75
N TYR A 145 26.10 -3.33 -7.40
CA TYR A 145 25.75 -3.38 -8.82
C TYR A 145 26.53 -2.40 -9.70
N GLY A 146 27.50 -1.67 -9.14
CA GLY A 146 28.36 -0.74 -9.88
C GLY A 146 28.04 0.75 -9.66
N PHE A 147 27.23 1.10 -8.67
CA PHE A 147 27.02 2.51 -8.31
C PHE A 147 28.31 3.14 -7.76
N ASN A 148 28.54 4.41 -8.10
CA ASN A 148 29.82 5.08 -7.89
C ASN A 148 30.11 5.37 -6.40
N GLN A 149 29.07 5.42 -5.56
CA GLN A 149 29.21 5.65 -4.11
C GLN A 149 29.10 4.35 -3.33
N ASN A 150 29.76 4.29 -2.17
CA ASN A 150 29.75 3.12 -1.29
C ASN A 150 28.45 3.00 -0.47
N THR A 151 27.35 2.64 -1.13
CA THR A 151 26.01 2.57 -0.51
C THR A 151 25.66 1.20 0.07
N THR A 152 26.40 0.14 -0.28
CA THR A 152 26.12 -1.24 0.17
C THR A 152 27.42 -1.96 0.60
N PRO A 153 28.21 -1.39 1.53
CA PRO A 153 29.52 -1.95 1.90
C PRO A 153 29.42 -3.34 2.52
N VAL A 154 28.38 -3.58 3.32
CA VAL A 154 28.17 -4.85 4.02
C VAL A 154 27.81 -5.93 3.00
N GLU A 155 26.83 -5.69 2.15
CA GLU A 155 26.39 -6.62 1.10
C GLU A 155 27.52 -6.91 0.10
N SER A 156 28.32 -5.90 -0.24
CA SER A 156 29.51 -6.05 -1.09
C SER A 156 30.54 -7.01 -0.49
N SER A 157 30.70 -7.03 0.85
CA SER A 157 31.62 -7.93 1.53
C SER A 157 31.20 -9.41 1.43
N PHE A 158 29.89 -9.67 1.39
CA PHE A 158 29.33 -11.03 1.28
C PHE A 158 29.28 -11.57 -0.15
N LYS A 159 29.67 -10.78 -1.16
CA LYS A 159 29.54 -11.13 -2.58
C LYS A 159 30.13 -12.50 -2.98
N LYS A 160 31.20 -12.96 -2.33
CA LYS A 160 31.80 -14.28 -2.62
C LYS A 160 30.98 -15.46 -2.08
N ASN A 161 30.14 -15.20 -1.08
CA ASN A 161 29.30 -16.19 -0.39
C ASN A 161 27.80 -16.02 -0.74
N ALA A 162 27.48 -15.20 -1.75
CA ALA A 162 26.11 -14.87 -2.12
C ALA A 162 25.89 -15.04 -3.62
N LEU A 163 24.72 -15.55 -3.99
CA LEU A 163 24.23 -15.51 -5.36
C LEU A 163 23.58 -14.16 -5.61
N ILE A 164 24.19 -13.35 -6.48
CA ILE A 164 23.70 -12.00 -6.79
C ILE A 164 22.98 -12.01 -8.13
N PHE A 165 21.66 -11.80 -8.08
CA PHE A 165 20.84 -11.64 -9.28
C PHE A 165 21.00 -10.23 -9.84
N ARG A 166 21.43 -10.13 -11.11
CA ARG A 166 21.56 -8.84 -11.81
C ARG A 166 20.25 -8.39 -12.43
N ASN A 167 19.44 -9.31 -12.94
CA ASN A 167 18.24 -9.00 -13.72
C ASN A 167 16.96 -9.35 -12.95
N ALA A 168 16.91 -9.01 -11.66
CA ALA A 168 15.69 -9.12 -10.87
C ALA A 168 14.84 -7.86 -11.08
N ILE A 169 13.58 -8.05 -11.45
CA ILE A 169 12.60 -6.97 -11.69
C ILE A 169 11.39 -7.25 -10.82
N ALA A 170 10.94 -6.25 -10.07
CA ALA A 170 9.73 -6.36 -9.27
C ALA A 170 8.48 -6.45 -10.18
N PRO A 171 7.48 -7.28 -9.84
CA PRO A 171 6.28 -7.44 -10.66
C PRO A 171 5.36 -6.21 -10.63
N ALA A 172 5.52 -5.33 -9.63
CA ALA A 172 4.83 -4.05 -9.54
C ALA A 172 5.70 -3.00 -8.84
N SER A 173 5.35 -1.73 -9.02
CA SER A 173 6.02 -0.58 -8.39
C SER A 173 5.50 -0.26 -6.99
N ALA A 174 4.29 -0.70 -6.65
CA ALA A 174 3.66 -0.44 -5.36
C ALA A 174 3.79 -1.65 -4.42
N THR A 175 4.24 -1.42 -3.17
CA THR A 175 4.47 -2.47 -2.15
C THR A 175 3.24 -3.36 -1.95
N VAL A 176 2.03 -2.78 -1.96
CA VAL A 176 0.77 -3.50 -1.76
C VAL A 176 0.47 -4.55 -2.84
N LEU A 177 1.06 -4.38 -4.03
CA LEU A 177 0.96 -5.34 -5.14
C LEU A 177 2.21 -6.22 -5.21
N ALA A 178 3.39 -5.61 -5.12
CA ALA A 178 4.67 -6.27 -5.37
C ALA A 178 4.98 -7.35 -4.33
N VAL A 179 4.83 -7.06 -3.04
CA VAL A 179 5.21 -8.00 -1.97
C VAL A 179 4.35 -9.27 -1.99
N PRO A 180 3.00 -9.18 -2.08
CA PRO A 180 2.20 -10.39 -2.20
C PRO A 180 2.55 -11.23 -3.44
N MET A 181 2.76 -10.60 -4.61
CA MET A 181 3.15 -11.33 -5.83
C MET A 181 4.50 -12.03 -5.72
N ILE A 182 5.52 -11.36 -5.17
CA ILE A 182 6.86 -11.96 -5.01
C ILE A 182 6.82 -13.21 -4.12
N LEU A 183 5.89 -13.26 -3.16
CA LEU A 183 5.79 -14.33 -2.18
C LEU A 183 4.75 -15.40 -2.55
N SER A 184 4.03 -15.24 -3.67
CA SER A 184 2.93 -16.12 -4.07
C SER A 184 3.03 -16.58 -5.51
N GLN A 185 2.05 -17.38 -5.96
CA GLN A 185 1.90 -17.78 -7.36
C GLN A 185 1.24 -16.70 -8.23
N ALA A 186 1.00 -15.50 -7.71
CA ALA A 186 0.34 -14.42 -8.44
C ALA A 186 1.33 -13.69 -9.35
N ASP A 187 0.83 -13.22 -10.48
CA ASP A 187 1.58 -12.44 -11.46
C ASP A 187 0.74 -11.21 -11.89
N PRO A 188 1.31 -10.26 -12.67
CA PRO A 188 0.59 -9.07 -13.10
C PRO A 188 -0.72 -9.35 -13.84
N ASP A 189 -0.82 -10.48 -14.55
CA ASP A 189 -2.00 -10.88 -15.30
C ASP A 189 -3.01 -11.65 -14.42
N ASN A 190 -2.55 -12.29 -13.34
CA ASN A 190 -3.31 -13.21 -12.48
C ASN A 190 -3.24 -12.83 -10.99
N PHE A 191 -3.68 -11.62 -10.65
CA PHE A 191 -3.76 -11.14 -9.26
C PHE A 191 -5.06 -11.57 -8.56
N THR A 192 -5.27 -12.89 -8.41
CA THR A 192 -6.49 -13.47 -7.82
C THR A 192 -6.26 -14.00 -6.40
N VAL A 193 -7.35 -14.17 -5.64
CA VAL A 193 -7.29 -14.62 -4.23
C VAL A 193 -6.63 -16.00 -4.10
N ASP A 194 -6.93 -16.93 -5.00
CA ASP A 194 -6.34 -18.28 -5.00
C ASP A 194 -4.84 -18.25 -5.27
N LYS A 195 -4.38 -17.43 -6.21
CA LYS A 195 -2.95 -17.25 -6.54
C LYS A 195 -2.18 -16.53 -5.45
N LEU A 196 -2.82 -15.59 -4.75
CA LEU A 196 -2.25 -14.90 -3.60
C LEU A 196 -2.22 -15.79 -2.34
N ALA A 197 -3.20 -16.67 -2.17
CA ALA A 197 -3.23 -17.62 -1.06
C ALA A 197 -2.19 -18.72 -1.20
N ASP A 198 -1.89 -19.14 -2.44
CA ASP A 198 -0.77 -20.04 -2.70
C ASP A 198 0.56 -19.29 -2.61
N ASN A 199 1.07 -19.20 -1.38
CA ASN A 199 2.26 -18.43 -1.04
C ASN A 199 3.20 -19.18 -0.10
N VAL A 200 4.43 -18.68 0.01
CA VAL A 200 5.49 -19.30 0.82
C VAL A 200 5.11 -19.43 2.30
N VAL A 201 4.27 -18.53 2.83
CA VAL A 201 3.79 -18.58 4.22
C VAL A 201 2.76 -19.71 4.38
N SER A 202 1.86 -19.89 3.42
CA SER A 202 0.90 -21.01 3.40
C SER A 202 1.61 -22.36 3.33
N ILE A 203 2.64 -22.48 2.48
CA ILE A 203 3.48 -23.68 2.37
C ILE A 203 4.21 -23.92 3.70
N ALA A 204 4.87 -22.90 4.25
CA ALA A 204 5.61 -23.02 5.50
C ALA A 204 4.71 -23.39 6.70
N ARG A 205 3.48 -22.85 6.74
CA ARG A 205 2.45 -23.23 7.74
C ARG A 205 2.06 -24.69 7.60
N LYS A 206 1.81 -25.18 6.38
CA LYS A 206 1.48 -26.59 6.11
C LYS A 206 2.63 -27.53 6.46
N ALA A 207 3.85 -27.07 6.22
CA ALA A 207 5.11 -27.73 6.55
C ALA A 207 5.49 -27.67 8.04
N ARG A 208 4.73 -26.93 8.86
CA ARG A 208 5.03 -26.67 10.28
C ARG A 208 6.39 -25.99 10.52
N LEU A 209 6.83 -25.15 9.59
CA LEU A 209 8.11 -24.43 9.66
C LEU A 209 8.01 -23.05 10.36
N LEU A 210 6.81 -22.59 10.73
CA LEU A 210 6.60 -21.23 11.26
C LEU A 210 6.72 -21.09 12.79
N HIS A 211 7.46 -21.98 13.47
CA HIS A 211 7.71 -21.80 14.89
C HIS A 211 8.54 -20.53 15.14
N GLY A 212 7.97 -19.53 15.82
CA GLY A 212 8.70 -18.33 16.26
C GLY A 212 8.60 -17.07 15.38
N MET A 213 7.81 -17.06 14.29
CA MET A 213 7.61 -15.83 13.48
C MET A 213 7.17 -14.62 14.32
N ASP A 214 6.26 -14.84 15.27
CA ASP A 214 5.74 -13.79 16.15
C ASP A 214 6.79 -13.28 17.16
N GLN A 215 7.82 -14.07 17.45
CA GLN A 215 8.87 -13.70 18.40
C GLN A 215 9.95 -12.85 17.71
N CYS A 216 10.38 -13.27 16.52
CA CYS A 216 11.31 -12.53 15.67
C CYS A 216 10.74 -11.15 15.23
N ALA A 217 9.47 -11.10 14.83
CA ALA A 217 8.81 -9.84 14.46
C ALA A 217 8.69 -8.85 15.64
N ARG A 218 8.68 -9.35 16.88
CA ARG A 218 8.66 -8.52 18.10
C ARG A 218 10.04 -8.01 18.51
N GLU A 219 11.10 -8.77 18.22
CA GLU A 219 12.48 -8.36 18.50
C GLU A 219 12.98 -7.31 17.50
N LEU A 220 12.70 -7.50 16.20
CA LEU A 220 13.04 -6.52 15.15
C LEU A 220 12.27 -5.19 15.25
N ARG A 221 11.19 -5.14 16.04
CA ARG A 221 10.41 -3.91 16.28
C ARG A 221 10.93 -3.05 17.42
N LYS A 222 11.90 -3.57 18.20
CA LYS A 222 12.49 -2.87 19.36
C LYS A 222 13.77 -2.12 19.01
N GLU A 223 14.32 -2.34 17.82
CA GLU A 223 15.41 -1.56 17.22
C GLU A 223 14.84 -0.45 16.32
#